data_AF-A0A3M1L142-F1
#
_entry.id   AF-A0A3M1L142-F1
#
_cell.length_a   1.000
_cell.length_b   1.000
_cell.length_c   1.000
_cell.angle_alpha   90.00
_cell.angle_beta   90.00
_cell.angle_gamma   90.00
#
_symmetry.space_group_name_H-M   'P 1'
#
loop_
_entity.id
_entity.type
_entity.pdbx_description
1 polymer ?
#
loop_
_entity_poly.entity_id
_entity_poly.type
_entity_poly.pdbx_seq_one_letter_code
_entity_poly.pdbx_strand_id
1 'polypeptide(L)'
;MTTWAAPNRVARSYSPRIFLPLFTFLVLLAALHVGIAGAQTRCFDPPGKTHRWLGDGDATDSVGSSDGTLVGDATFGPGLVGQAFLFDGSGDYVEISGSSVGTFGSSDFSVLFWFKADSLGSARYLMGKSLPDFGQGWDIRLDGQAIDTWGLNNWTSQLRTGDFASAGTWYH
;
A
#
# COMPACT_ATOMS: atom_id res chain seq x y z
N MET A 1 -25.42 -34.66 70.58
CA MET A 1 -24.61 -35.54 69.71
C MET A 1 -25.36 -35.70 68.40
N THR A 2 -25.07 -34.88 67.39
CA THR A 2 -24.12 -35.16 66.27
C THR A 2 -24.59 -36.36 65.43
N THR A 3 -24.86 -36.28 64.13
CA THR A 3 -24.53 -35.26 63.11
C THR A 3 -25.42 -35.41 61.88
N TRP A 4 -25.68 -34.26 61.28
CA TRP A 4 -26.04 -33.94 59.90
C TRP A 4 -25.45 -34.85 58.78
N ALA A 5 -26.25 -35.14 57.75
CA ALA A 5 -26.03 -34.71 56.35
C ALA A 5 -27.24 -35.11 55.46
N ALA A 6 -27.73 -34.17 54.65
CA ALA A 6 -28.90 -34.30 53.77
C ALA A 6 -28.50 -34.12 52.28
N PRO A 7 -29.42 -34.14 51.28
CA PRO A 7 -29.49 -35.16 50.22
C PRO A 7 -29.35 -34.55 48.80
N ASN A 8 -29.61 -35.31 47.72
CA ASN A 8 -30.34 -34.89 46.48
C ASN A 8 -30.33 -36.02 45.41
N ARG A 9 -31.48 -36.64 45.08
CA ARG A 9 -32.35 -36.44 43.88
C ARG A 9 -31.56 -36.32 42.55
N VAL A 10 -31.90 -37.00 41.45
CA VAL A 10 -33.15 -36.90 40.66
C VAL A 10 -33.24 -38.11 39.70
N ALA A 11 -34.46 -38.64 39.50
CA ALA A 11 -34.80 -39.71 38.54
C ALA A 11 -34.70 -39.25 37.08
N ARG A 12 -34.21 -40.12 36.17
CA ARG A 12 -34.29 -39.89 34.71
C ARG A 12 -35.37 -40.74 34.06
N SER A 13 -36.14 -40.04 33.23
CA SER A 13 -37.33 -40.43 32.48
C SER A 13 -36.99 -41.11 31.14
N TYR A 14 -37.97 -41.88 30.65
CA TYR A 14 -38.18 -42.58 29.38
C TYR A 14 -37.62 -41.89 28.11
N SER A 15 -37.40 -42.51 26.93
CA SER A 15 -38.31 -43.37 26.14
C SER A 15 -37.62 -43.82 24.80
N PRO A 16 -38.27 -44.62 23.92
CA PRO A 16 -37.63 -45.54 22.96
C PRO A 16 -37.49 -45.07 21.49
N ARG A 17 -36.60 -45.79 20.77
CA ARG A 17 -36.55 -46.24 19.36
C ARG A 17 -37.49 -45.61 18.30
N ILE A 18 -36.94 -45.21 17.14
CA ILE A 18 -37.44 -45.34 15.74
C ILE A 18 -36.24 -45.06 14.78
N PHE A 19 -35.62 -46.06 14.14
CA PHE A 19 -35.79 -46.57 12.75
C PHE A 19 -35.55 -45.57 11.60
N LEU A 20 -34.52 -45.82 10.77
CA LEU A 20 -34.54 -45.79 9.29
C LEU A 20 -33.26 -46.45 8.71
N PRO A 21 -33.35 -47.22 7.61
CA PRO A 21 -32.34 -48.20 7.19
C PRO A 21 -31.22 -47.65 6.30
N LEU A 22 -30.12 -48.41 6.28
CA LEU A 22 -28.98 -48.34 5.37
C LEU A 22 -29.41 -48.14 3.90
N PHE A 23 -29.20 -46.94 3.35
CA PHE A 23 -29.00 -46.72 1.92
C PHE A 23 -27.78 -45.81 1.74
N THR A 24 -26.63 -46.37 2.08
CA THR A 24 -25.32 -45.80 1.84
C THR A 24 -24.84 -46.13 0.43
N PHE A 25 -24.11 -45.18 -0.17
CA PHE A 25 -23.33 -45.23 -1.41
C PHE A 25 -24.10 -45.13 -2.74
N LEU A 26 -24.14 -43.93 -3.32
CA LEU A 26 -23.27 -43.55 -4.45
C LEU A 26 -23.80 -42.27 -5.15
N VAL A 27 -23.43 -41.08 -4.67
CA VAL A 27 -23.21 -39.91 -5.53
C VAL A 27 -22.11 -39.08 -4.88
N LEU A 28 -20.88 -39.42 -5.23
CA LEU A 28 -19.73 -38.51 -5.12
C LEU A 28 -19.92 -37.47 -6.23
N LEU A 29 -20.60 -36.36 -5.94
CA LEU A 29 -20.62 -35.20 -6.82
C LEU A 29 -20.20 -33.99 -6.00
N ALA A 30 -18.94 -33.62 -6.22
CA ALA A 30 -18.26 -32.40 -5.84
C ALA A 30 -18.93 -31.58 -4.73
N ALA A 31 -18.28 -31.54 -3.57
CA ALA A 31 -18.36 -30.35 -2.73
C ALA A 31 -18.05 -29.16 -3.65
N LEU A 32 -19.10 -28.42 -4.00
CA LEU A 32 -18.97 -27.07 -4.53
C LEU A 32 -18.31 -26.30 -3.39
N HIS A 33 -16.99 -26.34 -3.37
CA HIS A 33 -16.24 -25.23 -2.87
C HIS A 33 -16.67 -24.10 -3.80
N VAL A 34 -17.68 -23.35 -3.36
CA VAL A 34 -17.75 -21.96 -3.74
C VAL A 34 -16.45 -21.41 -3.19
N GLY A 35 -15.41 -21.48 -4.02
CA GLY A 35 -14.28 -20.61 -3.90
C GLY A 35 -14.92 -19.24 -3.95
N ILE A 36 -15.09 -18.65 -2.76
CA ILE A 36 -15.21 -17.21 -2.68
C ILE A 36 -13.84 -16.79 -3.18
N ALA A 37 -13.72 -16.63 -4.50
CA ALA A 37 -12.73 -15.76 -5.05
C ALA A 37 -13.10 -14.43 -4.41
N GLY A 38 -12.50 -14.15 -3.25
CA GLY A 38 -12.47 -12.80 -2.74
C GLY A 38 -12.05 -12.00 -3.94
N ALA A 39 -12.87 -11.03 -4.34
CA ALA A 39 -12.37 -9.97 -5.17
C ALA A 39 -11.18 -9.43 -4.38
N GLN A 40 -9.98 -9.91 -4.71
CA GLN A 40 -8.77 -9.26 -4.35
C GLN A 40 -9.02 -7.87 -4.89
N THR A 41 -9.27 -6.91 -4.00
CA THR A 41 -9.19 -5.51 -4.35
C THR A 41 -7.84 -5.40 -5.00
N ARG A 42 -7.78 -5.44 -6.35
CA ARG A 42 -6.51 -5.24 -7.02
C ARG A 42 -6.15 -3.86 -6.56
N CYS A 43 -5.16 -3.78 -5.67
CA CYS A 43 -4.39 -2.58 -5.49
C CYS A 43 -4.21 -2.00 -6.88
N PHE A 44 -4.69 -0.78 -7.09
CA PHE A 44 -4.74 -0.17 -8.41
C PHE A 44 -3.36 -0.33 -9.05
N ASP A 45 -3.31 -1.12 -10.12
CA ASP A 45 -2.07 -1.45 -10.81
C ASP A 45 -2.17 -0.96 -12.24
N PRO A 46 -1.62 0.22 -12.54
CA PRO A 46 -1.67 0.76 -13.89
C PRO A 46 -1.07 -0.24 -14.89
N PRO A 47 -1.75 -0.51 -16.01
CA PRO A 47 -1.11 -1.19 -17.13
C PRO A 47 -0.02 -0.29 -17.72
N GLY A 48 1.02 -0.89 -18.30
CA GLY A 48 2.04 -0.16 -19.08
C GLY A 48 3.15 0.53 -18.28
N LYS A 49 3.18 0.40 -16.94
CA LYS A 49 4.31 0.86 -16.13
C LYS A 49 5.59 0.10 -16.48
N THR A 50 6.71 0.80 -16.51
CA THR A 50 8.05 0.24 -16.79
C THR A 50 8.86 0.00 -15.51
N HIS A 51 8.52 0.68 -14.42
CA HIS A 51 9.16 0.57 -13.11
C HIS A 51 8.12 0.72 -11.99
N ARG A 52 8.34 0.09 -10.84
CA ARG A 52 7.43 0.21 -9.69
C ARG A 52 8.10 -0.15 -8.36
N TRP A 53 8.05 0.80 -7.43
CA TRP A 53 8.44 0.62 -6.03
C TRP A 53 7.19 0.68 -5.14
N LEU A 54 6.94 -0.38 -4.37
CA LEU A 54 5.78 -0.43 -3.48
C LEU A 54 6.06 0.20 -2.11
N GLY A 55 7.32 0.16 -1.65
CA GLY A 55 7.65 0.53 -0.28
C GLY A 55 7.09 -0.44 0.76
N ASP A 56 6.81 -1.69 0.36
CA ASP A 56 6.24 -2.71 1.25
C ASP A 56 7.32 -3.55 1.93
N GLY A 57 8.12 -2.88 2.77
CA GLY A 57 9.23 -3.51 3.51
C GLY A 57 10.56 -3.56 2.76
N ASP A 58 10.59 -3.14 1.49
CA ASP A 58 11.81 -2.93 0.70
C ASP A 58 11.66 -1.77 -0.29
N ALA A 59 12.78 -1.41 -0.92
CA ALA A 59 12.87 -0.41 -1.99
C ALA A 59 13.14 -1.07 -3.36
N THR A 60 12.71 -2.31 -3.57
CA THR A 60 12.97 -3.04 -4.82
C THR A 60 12.06 -2.55 -5.95
N ASP A 61 12.61 -2.47 -7.16
CA ASP A 61 11.83 -2.24 -8.37
C ASP A 61 11.19 -3.55 -8.82
N SER A 62 9.90 -3.71 -8.53
CA SER A 62 9.14 -4.94 -8.79
C SER A 62 8.79 -5.19 -10.26
N VAL A 63 9.12 -4.27 -11.17
CA VAL A 63 8.81 -4.36 -12.60
C VAL A 63 10.06 -4.25 -13.46
N GLY A 64 10.93 -3.30 -13.14
CA GLY A 64 12.20 -3.10 -13.82
C GLY A 64 13.37 -3.73 -13.06
N SER A 65 14.47 -2.99 -12.97
CA SER A 65 15.72 -3.40 -12.31
C SER A 65 16.46 -2.21 -11.70
N SER A 66 15.74 -1.15 -11.33
CA SER A 66 16.29 0.09 -10.77
C SER A 66 15.97 0.17 -9.28
N ASP A 67 16.53 -0.74 -8.49
CA ASP A 67 16.27 -0.79 -7.05
C ASP A 67 16.68 0.53 -6.36
N GLY A 68 15.85 0.94 -5.41
CA GLY A 68 16.12 2.08 -4.54
C GLY A 68 16.95 1.68 -3.33
N THR A 69 17.56 2.67 -2.69
CA THR A 69 18.27 2.55 -1.42
C THR A 69 17.70 3.59 -0.45
N LEU A 70 17.38 3.17 0.77
CA LEU A 70 16.98 4.10 1.82
C LEU A 70 18.18 4.93 2.26
N VAL A 71 18.00 6.24 2.36
CA VAL A 71 19.02 7.19 2.83
C VAL A 71 18.51 7.91 4.07
N GLY A 72 19.42 8.21 5.00
CA GLY A 72 19.09 8.78 6.30
C GLY A 72 18.46 7.72 7.20
N ASP A 73 17.33 8.05 7.81
CA ASP A 73 16.50 7.19 8.64
C ASP A 73 15.15 6.84 7.97
N ALA A 74 15.04 7.04 6.65
CA ALA A 74 13.91 6.57 5.86
C ALA A 74 13.62 5.10 6.17
N THR A 75 12.34 4.77 6.37
CA THR A 75 11.90 3.44 6.81
C THR A 75 10.56 3.08 6.18
N PHE A 76 9.91 2.04 6.69
CA PHE A 76 8.60 1.59 6.25
C PHE A 76 7.57 1.74 7.37
N GLY A 77 6.36 2.15 7.02
CA GLY A 77 5.24 2.30 7.94
C GLY A 77 3.90 1.97 7.28
N PRO A 78 2.77 2.05 8.01
CA PRO A 78 1.45 1.76 7.45
C PRO A 78 1.15 2.62 6.20
N GLY A 79 0.97 1.95 5.07
CA GLY A 79 0.64 2.55 3.78
C GLY A 79 -0.87 2.56 3.51
N LEU A 80 -1.27 3.08 2.35
CA LEU A 80 -2.65 2.90 1.87
C LEU A 80 -2.96 1.44 1.55
N VAL A 81 -1.97 0.72 1.00
CA VAL A 81 -2.02 -0.72 0.74
C VAL A 81 -0.71 -1.32 1.23
N GLY A 82 -0.77 -2.21 2.23
CA GLY A 82 0.43 -2.77 2.85
C GLY A 82 1.21 -1.70 3.62
N GLN A 83 2.54 -1.71 3.51
CA GLN A 83 3.40 -0.62 3.99
C GLN A 83 3.72 0.37 2.87
N ALA A 84 4.22 1.53 3.25
CA ALA A 84 4.78 2.53 2.35
C ALA A 84 6.10 3.05 2.92
N PHE A 85 6.89 3.72 2.06
CA PHE A 85 8.01 4.53 2.54
C PHE A 85 7.51 5.57 3.55
N LEU A 86 8.19 5.66 4.68
CA LEU A 86 7.91 6.60 5.74
C LEU A 86 9.10 7.55 5.87
N PHE A 87 8.79 8.83 5.86
CA PHE A 87 9.75 9.91 5.95
C PHE A 87 9.44 10.80 7.16
N ASP A 88 10.46 11.18 7.93
CA ASP A 88 10.38 12.11 9.06
C ASP A 88 10.45 13.58 8.59
N GLY A 89 10.93 13.80 7.37
CA GLY A 89 11.04 15.10 6.72
C GLY A 89 12.35 15.84 6.97
N SER A 90 13.41 15.15 7.41
CA SER A 90 14.72 15.69 7.74
C SER A 90 15.87 14.84 7.18
N GLY A 91 16.15 14.99 5.88
CA GLY A 91 17.36 14.44 5.25
C GLY A 91 17.23 12.98 4.85
N ASP A 92 16.01 12.50 4.74
CA ASP A 92 15.61 11.14 4.47
C ASP A 92 14.90 11.03 3.11
N TYR A 93 15.25 10.00 2.34
CA TYR A 93 14.71 9.78 0.99
C TYR A 93 15.03 8.37 0.51
N VAL A 94 14.41 7.98 -0.60
CA VAL A 94 14.78 6.80 -1.37
C VAL A 94 15.61 7.26 -2.56
N GLU A 95 16.86 6.81 -2.63
CA GLU A 95 17.74 7.10 -3.76
C GLU A 95 17.71 5.98 -4.79
N ILE A 96 17.52 6.31 -6.06
CA ILE A 96 17.72 5.38 -7.17
C ILE A 96 18.99 5.84 -7.91
N SER A 97 20.12 5.25 -7.56
CA SER A 97 21.43 5.60 -8.11
C SER A 97 21.81 4.73 -9.31
N GLY A 98 22.66 5.26 -10.20
CA GLY A 98 23.20 4.49 -11.34
C GLY A 98 22.19 4.09 -12.42
N SER A 99 20.93 4.53 -12.34
CA SER A 99 19.88 4.24 -13.31
C SER A 99 19.52 5.44 -14.18
N SER A 100 19.12 5.17 -15.42
CA SER A 100 18.54 6.16 -16.33
C SER A 100 17.04 6.37 -16.11
N VAL A 101 16.41 5.65 -15.18
CA VAL A 101 14.99 5.82 -14.87
C VAL A 101 14.67 7.29 -14.52
N GLY A 102 13.55 7.80 -15.02
CA GLY A 102 13.19 9.21 -14.90
C GLY A 102 13.90 10.15 -15.87
N THR A 103 14.86 9.67 -16.67
CA THR A 103 15.54 10.48 -17.71
C THR A 103 14.72 10.46 -19.01
N PHE A 104 13.56 11.10 -18.98
CA PHE A 104 12.60 11.06 -20.09
C PHE A 104 12.99 11.96 -21.28
N GLY A 105 13.86 12.95 -21.05
CA GLY A 105 14.24 13.93 -22.06
C GLY A 105 13.00 14.72 -22.52
N SER A 106 12.79 14.79 -23.83
CA SER A 106 11.60 15.42 -24.43
C SER A 106 10.44 14.45 -24.68
N SER A 107 10.52 13.22 -24.15
CA SER A 107 9.47 12.21 -24.36
C SER A 107 8.31 12.44 -23.39
N ASP A 108 7.11 12.14 -23.84
CA ASP A 108 5.95 12.08 -22.97
C ASP A 108 6.12 10.97 -21.93
N PHE A 109 5.69 11.23 -20.70
CA PHE A 109 5.73 10.26 -19.63
C PHE A 109 4.54 10.41 -18.69
N SER A 110 4.34 9.42 -17.83
CA SER A 110 3.35 9.47 -16.76
C SER A 110 3.97 8.91 -15.49
N VAL A 111 3.64 9.52 -14.37
CA VAL A 111 4.07 9.09 -13.04
C VAL A 111 2.83 8.96 -12.19
N LEU A 112 2.81 7.95 -11.33
CA LEU A 112 1.69 7.63 -10.49
C LEU A 112 2.18 7.17 -9.13
N PHE A 113 1.64 7.74 -8.07
CA PHE A 113 2.03 7.41 -6.72
C PHE A 113 0.90 7.81 -5.77
N TRP A 114 0.91 7.21 -4.59
CA TRP A 114 0.10 7.68 -3.47
C TRP A 114 0.99 8.47 -2.52
N PHE A 115 0.47 9.52 -1.92
CA PHE A 115 1.19 10.23 -0.87
C PHE A 115 0.25 10.63 0.27
N LYS A 116 0.83 10.77 1.46
CA LYS A 116 0.21 11.33 2.64
C LYS A 116 1.26 12.20 3.33
N ALA A 117 0.91 13.45 3.60
CA ALA A 117 1.77 14.35 4.36
C ALA A 117 1.17 14.57 5.74
N ASP A 118 1.92 14.30 6.81
CA ASP A 118 1.46 14.54 8.18
C ASP A 118 1.59 16.01 8.60
N SER A 119 2.35 16.81 7.83
CA SER A 119 2.42 18.25 7.98
C SER A 119 2.46 18.93 6.61
N LEU A 120 1.90 20.14 6.57
CA LEU A 120 1.84 21.01 5.40
C LEU A 120 2.59 22.30 5.73
N GLY A 121 3.09 23.02 4.73
CA GLY A 121 3.86 24.24 4.96
C GLY A 121 4.86 24.50 3.84
N SER A 122 6.15 24.51 4.16
CA SER A 122 7.20 24.70 3.16
C SER A 122 7.22 23.58 2.13
N ALA A 123 7.69 23.92 0.91
CA ALA A 123 7.89 22.97 -0.17
C ALA A 123 8.74 21.76 0.25
N ARG A 124 8.23 20.57 -0.02
CA ARG A 124 8.91 19.29 0.16
C ARG A 124 8.94 18.53 -1.17
N TYR A 125 10.07 17.91 -1.47
CA TYR A 125 10.18 17.02 -2.62
C TYR A 125 9.36 15.75 -2.35
N LEU A 126 8.47 15.40 -3.29
CA LEU A 126 7.79 14.10 -3.28
C LEU A 126 8.59 13.09 -4.10
N MET A 127 9.02 13.51 -5.30
CA MET A 127 9.93 12.75 -6.14
C MET A 127 10.50 13.60 -7.26
N GLY A 128 11.55 13.11 -7.90
CA GLY A 128 12.09 13.74 -9.09
C GLY A 128 13.35 13.07 -9.57
N LYS A 129 13.88 13.61 -10.66
CA LYS A 129 15.19 13.25 -11.20
C LYS A 129 15.94 14.54 -11.48
N SER A 130 17.08 14.73 -10.81
CA SER A 130 18.06 15.74 -11.21
C SER A 130 19.11 15.12 -12.13
N LEU A 131 19.58 15.89 -13.11
CA LEU A 131 20.75 15.54 -13.92
C LEU A 131 21.99 16.32 -13.46
N PRO A 132 23.21 15.84 -13.79
CA PRO A 132 24.47 16.50 -13.40
C PRO A 132 24.63 17.92 -13.94
N ASP A 133 23.99 18.23 -15.08
CA ASP A 133 23.97 19.58 -15.62
C ASP A 133 22.93 20.40 -14.87
N PHE A 134 23.41 21.34 -14.02
CA PHE A 134 22.57 22.32 -13.34
C PHE A 134 21.58 22.94 -14.34
N GLY A 135 20.29 22.63 -14.20
CA GLY A 135 19.26 23.14 -15.11
C GLY A 135 18.28 22.10 -15.59
N GLN A 136 18.66 20.82 -15.51
CA GLN A 136 17.94 19.74 -16.19
C GLN A 136 17.43 18.69 -15.21
N GLY A 137 16.18 18.30 -15.40
CA GLY A 137 15.51 17.32 -14.57
C GLY A 137 14.03 17.61 -14.45
N TRP A 138 13.39 16.98 -13.49
CA TRP A 138 12.04 17.32 -13.08
C TRP A 138 11.86 16.93 -11.63
N ASP A 139 11.01 17.66 -10.93
CA ASP A 139 10.55 17.26 -9.62
C ASP A 139 9.07 17.60 -9.44
N ILE A 140 8.46 16.86 -8.52
CA ILE A 140 7.10 17.06 -8.05
C ILE A 140 7.22 17.38 -6.56
N ARG A 141 6.66 18.51 -6.15
CA ARG A 141 6.71 19.01 -4.78
C ARG A 141 5.31 19.16 -4.22
N LEU A 142 5.18 18.95 -2.92
CA LEU A 142 4.07 19.47 -2.14
C LEU A 142 4.51 20.80 -1.54
N ASP A 143 3.95 21.90 -2.03
CA ASP A 143 4.25 23.26 -1.57
C ASP A 143 3.01 23.91 -0.98
N GLY A 144 2.99 24.05 0.35
CA GLY A 144 1.79 24.35 1.11
C GLY A 144 0.78 23.22 0.99
N GLN A 145 -0.26 23.45 0.20
CA GLN A 145 -1.36 22.52 -0.05
C GLN A 145 -1.51 22.14 -1.53
N ALA A 146 -0.59 22.62 -2.37
CA ALA A 146 -0.63 22.43 -3.80
C ALA A 146 0.50 21.51 -4.25
N ILE A 147 0.24 20.77 -5.33
CA ILE A 147 1.29 20.10 -6.08
C ILE A 147 1.88 21.11 -7.05
N ASP A 148 3.21 21.16 -7.09
CA ASP A 148 3.96 22.03 -7.96
C ASP A 148 5.08 21.23 -8.66
N THR A 149 5.16 21.34 -9.98
CA THR A 149 6.20 20.67 -10.77
C THR A 149 7.24 21.65 -11.27
N TRP A 150 8.51 21.33 -11.06
CA TRP A 150 9.65 22.15 -11.50
C TRP A 150 10.54 21.36 -12.45
N GLY A 151 11.38 22.07 -13.20
CA GLY A 151 12.47 21.47 -14.00
C GLY A 151 12.07 21.02 -15.42
N LEU A 152 10.78 20.82 -15.71
CA LEU A 152 10.31 20.32 -17.02
C LEU A 152 10.76 21.17 -18.22
N ASN A 153 10.96 22.49 -18.02
CA ASN A 153 11.47 23.43 -19.02
C ASN A 153 12.27 24.57 -18.33
N ASN A 154 13.38 24.23 -17.66
CA ASN A 154 14.17 25.06 -16.72
C ASN A 154 13.65 25.01 -15.27
N TRP A 155 14.48 25.44 -14.31
CA TRP A 155 14.19 25.49 -12.86
C TRP A 155 13.18 26.57 -12.46
N THR A 156 12.00 26.53 -13.06
CA THR A 156 10.85 27.34 -12.69
C THR A 156 9.66 26.43 -12.43
N SER A 157 8.69 26.91 -11.66
CA SER A 157 7.37 26.28 -11.57
C SER A 157 6.75 26.25 -12.97
N GLN A 158 6.19 25.10 -13.35
CA GLN A 158 5.58 24.86 -14.67
C GLN A 158 4.10 24.54 -14.55
N LEU A 159 3.73 23.68 -13.61
CA LEU A 159 2.34 23.31 -13.33
C LEU A 159 2.15 23.35 -11.81
N ARG A 160 1.15 24.11 -11.40
CA ARG A 160 0.75 24.22 -10.00
C ARG A 160 -0.75 24.00 -9.89
N THR A 161 -1.17 23.14 -8.98
CA THR A 161 -2.59 22.95 -8.66
C THR A 161 -3.13 24.09 -7.80
N GLY A 162 -4.44 24.15 -7.61
CA GLY A 162 -5.00 24.86 -6.46
C GLY A 162 -4.64 24.16 -5.14
N ASP A 163 -4.95 24.80 -4.03
CA ASP A 163 -4.81 24.21 -2.70
C ASP A 163 -5.85 23.11 -2.49
N PHE A 164 -5.40 21.90 -2.14
CA PHE A 164 -6.28 20.75 -1.92
C PHE A 164 -5.84 19.83 -0.78
N ALA A 165 -4.54 19.82 -0.47
CA ALA A 165 -4.00 18.84 0.47
C ALA A 165 -4.36 19.19 1.92
N SER A 166 -4.77 18.15 2.66
CA SER A 166 -5.01 18.17 4.09
C SER A 166 -4.06 17.19 4.77
N ALA A 167 -3.52 17.60 5.92
CA ALA A 167 -2.58 16.77 6.65
C ALA A 167 -3.23 15.43 7.05
N GLY A 168 -2.46 14.36 7.02
CA GLY A 168 -2.90 13.02 7.41
C GLY A 168 -3.83 12.32 6.42
N THR A 169 -4.07 12.90 5.23
CA THR A 169 -4.96 12.33 4.21
C THR A 169 -4.16 11.74 3.05
N TRP A 170 -4.56 10.55 2.57
CA TRP A 170 -3.98 9.92 1.39
C TRP A 170 -4.55 10.50 0.10
N TYR A 171 -3.66 10.74 -0.86
CA TYR A 171 -3.97 11.23 -2.20
C TYR A 171 -3.30 10.37 -3.27
N HIS A 172 -3.85 10.42 -4.48
CA HIS A 172 -3.41 9.72 -5.68
C HIS A 172 -3.43 10.67 -6.86
#